data_AF-A0A537DKJ5-F1
#
_entry.id   AF-A0A537DKJ5-F1
#
_cell.length_a   1.000
_cell.length_b   1.000
_cell.length_c   1.000
_cell.angle_alpha   90.00
_cell.angle_beta   90.00
_cell.angle_gamma   90.00
#
_symmetry.space_group_name_H-M   'P 1'
#
loop_
_entity.id
_entity.type
_entity.pdbx_description
1 polymer ?
#
loop_
_entity_poly.entity_id
_entity_poly.type
_entity_poly.pdbx_seq_one_letter_code
_entity_poly.pdbx_strand_id
1 'polypeptide(L)'
;MQSIGPLQGVAQPACPVDSVTGLTECDWTASYTLTVPTNWTSGVFMVQLTNAQGSQNYITFVVRDDARVADIMFQQAVNTYQAYNNYPDDNATGKSLYDFNSFGANTVAGTPRAAKVSWNRPYADYGGGQFLTWDYYFVRWLERSGYDVKYSTDVDTHENSARLLNSKAFLSGGHNEYWSKAMYDGVQQARDAGIHLGFFGANAVYWQVRLEASPLSGIADRVVVCYKNSPDGHSPDPVQGPTTTILWRDPFLNRPEQQLMGVQFTGQIAFNAPKPLYVVKNSSSWVYAGTGLADGDSIPGIVGYEMDSSMSSVPLPTSVAGTYQVLSQSPFTDGGGPAMTANSSIYQAPSGAWVFGAGTTSWSWGLDLAGTVDPRIQRITANLLQRFGASPSP
;
A
#
# COMPACT_ATOMS: atom_id res chain seq x y z
N MET A 1 16.81 15.10 -14.86
CA MET A 1 17.35 13.75 -15.11
C MET A 1 18.85 13.80 -14.94
N GLN A 2 19.41 13.06 -13.97
CA GLN A 2 20.85 12.94 -13.76
C GLN A 2 21.32 11.63 -14.39
N SER A 3 22.43 11.66 -15.13
CA SER A 3 23.07 10.46 -15.68
C SER A 3 24.39 10.22 -14.96
N ILE A 4 24.65 8.96 -14.59
CA ILE A 4 25.86 8.52 -13.90
C ILE A 4 26.43 7.37 -14.71
N GLY A 5 27.73 7.46 -15.04
CA GLY A 5 28.44 6.36 -15.68
C GLY A 5 29.50 6.81 -16.67
N PRO A 6 30.12 5.86 -17.39
CA PRO A 6 29.84 4.41 -17.30
C PRO A 6 30.26 3.82 -15.94
N LEU A 7 29.47 2.87 -15.43
CA LEU A 7 29.81 2.08 -14.24
C LEU A 7 30.32 0.71 -14.69
N GLN A 8 31.42 0.24 -14.11
CA GLN A 8 31.95 -1.09 -14.39
C GLN A 8 31.17 -2.13 -13.56
N GLY A 9 30.16 -2.75 -14.17
CA GLY A 9 29.44 -3.86 -13.57
C GLY A 9 30.27 -5.14 -13.58
N VAL A 10 30.17 -5.94 -12.52
CA VAL A 10 30.75 -7.28 -12.46
C VAL A 10 29.66 -8.29 -12.14
N ALA A 11 29.79 -9.51 -12.65
CA ALA A 11 28.91 -10.61 -12.28
C ALA A 11 29.05 -10.86 -10.78
N GLN A 12 27.93 -10.83 -10.06
CA GLN A 12 27.86 -11.06 -8.62
C GLN A 12 27.51 -12.53 -8.34
N PRO A 13 27.87 -13.06 -7.15
CA PRO A 13 27.51 -14.43 -6.77
C PRO A 13 25.99 -14.63 -6.67
N ALA A 14 25.55 -15.89 -6.71
CA ALA A 14 24.17 -16.23 -6.43
C ALA A 14 23.78 -15.81 -5.00
N CYS A 15 22.53 -15.38 -4.81
CA CYS A 15 22.04 -14.93 -3.51
C CYS A 15 21.78 -16.12 -2.57
N PRO A 16 22.35 -16.14 -1.35
CA PRO A 16 22.01 -17.13 -0.34
C PRO A 16 20.50 -17.26 -0.08
N VAL A 17 20.04 -18.49 0.15
CA VAL A 17 18.65 -18.83 0.49
C VAL A 17 18.60 -19.60 1.80
N ASP A 18 17.82 -19.13 2.75
CA ASP A 18 17.45 -19.89 3.95
C ASP A 18 16.33 -20.88 3.59
N SER A 19 16.62 -22.18 3.66
CA SER A 19 15.65 -23.23 3.33
C SER A 19 14.49 -23.35 4.32
N VAL A 20 14.65 -22.88 5.56
CA VAL A 20 13.60 -22.94 6.59
C VAL A 20 12.55 -21.86 6.33
N THR A 21 12.98 -20.62 6.09
CA THR A 21 12.04 -19.49 5.92
C THR A 21 11.77 -19.11 4.48
N GLY A 22 12.58 -19.56 3.52
CA GLY A 22 12.55 -19.11 2.14
C GLY A 22 13.18 -17.72 1.92
N LEU A 23 13.82 -17.15 2.94
CA LEU A 23 14.49 -15.84 2.84
C LEU A 23 15.61 -15.90 1.80
N THR A 24 15.61 -14.98 0.86
CA THR A 24 16.72 -14.74 -0.08
C THR A 24 17.32 -13.37 0.18
N GLU A 25 18.63 -13.30 0.40
CA GLU A 25 19.38 -12.05 0.47
C GLU A 25 20.63 -12.17 -0.41
N CYS A 26 20.95 -11.12 -1.17
CA CYS A 26 22.09 -11.04 -2.06
C CYS A 26 23.22 -10.27 -1.37
N ASP A 27 24.36 -10.94 -1.15
CA ASP A 27 25.58 -10.30 -0.62
C ASP A 27 26.42 -9.70 -1.74
N TRP A 28 25.82 -8.76 -2.48
CA TRP A 28 26.44 -8.16 -3.66
C TRP A 28 27.23 -6.91 -3.27
N THR A 29 28.38 -6.72 -3.91
CA THR A 29 29.17 -5.49 -3.74
C THR A 29 28.50 -4.32 -4.44
N ALA A 30 28.33 -3.20 -3.71
CA ALA A 30 27.77 -1.98 -4.27
C ALA A 30 28.64 -1.47 -5.44
N SER A 31 28.02 -1.29 -6.62
CA SER A 31 28.68 -0.72 -7.80
C SER A 31 28.65 0.81 -7.81
N TYR A 32 27.72 1.41 -7.06
CA TYR A 32 27.55 2.85 -6.94
C TYR A 32 26.80 3.19 -5.64
N THR A 33 27.15 4.30 -5.00
CA THR A 33 26.45 4.85 -3.84
C THR A 33 26.01 6.26 -4.17
N LEU A 34 24.70 6.51 -4.17
CA LEU A 34 24.14 7.84 -4.33
C LEU A 34 24.13 8.56 -2.99
N THR A 35 24.90 9.64 -2.85
CA THR A 35 24.63 10.64 -1.81
C THR A 35 23.56 11.58 -2.33
N VAL A 36 22.34 11.49 -1.79
CA VAL A 36 21.21 12.32 -2.20
C VAL A 36 21.54 13.80 -1.89
N PRO A 37 21.59 14.69 -2.89
CA PRO A 37 21.80 16.11 -2.68
C PRO A 37 20.69 16.75 -1.84
N THR A 38 21.03 17.73 -1.01
CA THR A 38 20.06 18.43 -0.14
C THR A 38 19.07 19.32 -0.88
N ASN A 39 19.27 19.55 -2.19
CA ASN A 39 18.37 20.35 -3.03
C ASN A 39 17.36 19.51 -3.81
N TRP A 40 17.34 18.18 -3.62
CA TRP A 40 16.30 17.34 -4.21
C TRP A 40 14.99 17.55 -3.46
N THR A 41 13.91 17.77 -4.22
CA THR A 41 12.55 17.77 -3.68
C THR A 41 12.18 16.38 -3.19
N SER A 42 11.39 16.29 -2.12
CA SER A 42 10.80 15.02 -1.71
C SER A 42 9.96 14.43 -2.84
N GLY A 43 10.08 13.13 -3.07
CA GLY A 43 9.48 12.48 -4.22
C GLY A 43 9.72 10.98 -4.25
N VAL A 44 8.99 10.31 -5.14
CA VAL A 44 9.30 8.94 -5.56
C VAL A 44 10.23 9.01 -6.76
N PHE A 45 11.42 8.43 -6.64
CA PHE A 45 12.43 8.41 -7.68
C PHE A 45 12.62 6.99 -8.21
N MET A 46 12.92 6.88 -9.50
CA MET A 46 13.31 5.63 -10.14
C MET A 46 14.69 5.79 -10.76
N VAL A 47 15.62 4.91 -10.39
CA VAL A 47 16.89 4.75 -11.10
C VAL A 47 16.65 3.83 -12.29
N GLN A 48 17.01 4.26 -13.49
CA GLN A 48 17.00 3.41 -14.69
C GLN A 48 18.42 2.88 -14.93
N LEU A 49 18.62 1.59 -14.71
CA LEU A 49 19.87 0.90 -15.01
C LEU A 49 19.82 0.43 -16.46
N THR A 50 20.80 0.81 -17.28
CA THR A 50 20.91 0.37 -18.67
C THR A 50 22.24 -0.38 -18.86
N ASN A 51 22.20 -1.62 -19.35
CA ASN A 51 23.41 -2.38 -19.66
C ASN A 51 23.95 -2.08 -21.07
N ALA A 52 25.11 -2.63 -21.43
CA ALA A 52 25.75 -2.43 -22.74
C ALA A 52 24.92 -2.97 -23.93
N GLN A 53 23.97 -3.87 -23.67
CA GLN A 53 23.05 -4.46 -24.64
C GLN A 53 21.73 -3.68 -24.75
N GLY A 54 21.55 -2.60 -23.97
CA GLY A 54 20.35 -1.78 -23.95
C GLY A 54 19.20 -2.33 -23.10
N SER A 55 19.39 -3.43 -22.35
CA SER A 55 18.38 -3.91 -21.39
C SER A 55 18.27 -2.97 -20.21
N GLN A 56 17.04 -2.77 -19.72
CA GLN A 56 16.74 -1.82 -18.67
C GLN A 56 16.07 -2.48 -17.47
N ASN A 57 16.46 -2.05 -16.27
CA ASN A 57 15.80 -2.37 -15.01
C ASN A 57 15.69 -1.11 -14.16
N TYR A 58 14.77 -1.12 -13.21
CA TYR A 58 14.52 0.01 -12.33
C TYR A 58 14.86 -0.31 -10.87
N ILE A 59 15.16 0.74 -10.12
CA ILE A 59 15.17 0.73 -8.65
C ILE A 59 14.33 1.91 -8.18
N THR A 60 13.25 1.64 -7.46
CA THR A 60 12.39 2.67 -6.88
C THR A 60 12.87 3.03 -5.47
N PHE A 61 12.95 4.32 -5.15
CA PHE A 61 13.25 4.80 -3.80
C PHE A 61 12.55 6.13 -3.51
N VAL A 62 12.35 6.42 -2.23
CA VAL A 62 11.78 7.69 -1.77
C VAL A 62 12.88 8.62 -1.31
N VAL A 63 12.79 9.88 -1.72
CA VAL A 63 13.55 10.97 -1.13
C VAL A 63 12.63 11.67 -0.15
N ARG A 64 12.99 11.61 1.14
CA ARG A 64 12.20 12.21 2.22
C ARG A 64 12.59 13.66 2.46
N ASP A 65 11.66 14.38 3.06
CA ASP A 65 11.88 15.69 3.67
C ASP A 65 11.29 15.69 5.08
N ASP A 66 12.05 15.14 6.03
CA ASP A 66 11.59 14.86 7.40
C ASP A 66 11.31 16.14 8.20
N ALA A 67 12.03 17.23 7.91
CA ALA A 67 11.94 18.49 8.64
C ALA A 67 10.78 19.39 8.17
N ARG A 68 10.35 19.24 6.91
CA ARG A 68 9.33 20.10 6.33
C ARG A 68 7.92 19.74 6.80
N VAL A 69 7.14 20.75 7.13
CA VAL A 69 5.68 20.64 7.26
C VAL A 69 5.08 20.75 5.86
N ALA A 70 4.27 19.78 5.47
CA ALA A 70 3.59 19.74 4.19
C ALA A 70 2.09 19.50 4.39
N ASP A 71 1.24 19.86 3.44
CA ASP A 71 -0.19 19.54 3.57
C ASP A 71 -0.42 18.02 3.58
N ILE A 72 0.29 17.28 2.73
CA ILE A 72 0.09 15.85 2.50
C ILE A 72 1.38 15.07 2.76
N MET A 73 1.29 13.98 3.53
CA MET A 73 2.26 12.89 3.54
C MET A 73 1.69 11.71 2.73
N PHE A 74 2.34 11.34 1.63
CA PHE A 74 1.98 10.15 0.84
C PHE A 74 2.95 9.00 1.14
N GLN A 75 2.42 7.84 1.54
CA GLN A 75 3.21 6.66 1.88
C GLN A 75 3.22 5.63 0.75
N GLN A 76 4.40 5.22 0.30
CA GLN A 76 4.57 4.03 -0.56
C GLN A 76 4.52 2.73 0.25
N ALA A 77 3.83 1.73 -0.31
CA ALA A 77 3.62 0.42 0.30
C ALA A 77 4.76 -0.58 -0.01
N VAL A 78 6.02 -0.23 0.29
CA VAL A 78 7.17 -1.08 -0.09
C VAL A 78 7.22 -2.42 0.65
N ASN A 79 6.56 -2.57 1.80
CA ASN A 79 6.31 -3.86 2.45
C ASN A 79 5.48 -4.77 1.52
N THR A 80 4.41 -4.22 0.94
CA THR A 80 3.52 -4.95 0.04
C THR A 80 4.25 -5.31 -1.25
N TYR A 81 5.02 -4.37 -1.82
CA TYR A 81 5.83 -4.66 -3.00
C TYR A 81 6.77 -5.84 -2.74
N GLN A 82 7.34 -5.92 -1.54
CA GLN A 82 8.29 -6.96 -1.17
C GLN A 82 7.61 -8.29 -0.82
N ALA A 83 6.41 -8.24 -0.24
CA ALA A 83 5.57 -9.40 0.03
C ALA A 83 5.17 -10.16 -1.24
N TYR A 84 4.96 -9.44 -2.35
CA TYR A 84 4.62 -10.00 -3.66
C TYR A 84 5.84 -10.33 -4.52
N ASN A 85 7.04 -9.90 -4.13
CA ASN A 85 8.25 -10.11 -4.91
C ASN A 85 8.72 -11.57 -4.83
N ASN A 86 8.65 -12.29 -5.95
CA ASN A 86 9.10 -13.66 -6.08
C ASN A 86 10.54 -13.80 -6.59
N TYR A 87 11.39 -12.78 -6.45
CA TYR A 87 12.77 -12.82 -6.94
C TYR A 87 13.56 -14.08 -6.46
N PRO A 88 14.32 -14.76 -7.36
CA PRO A 88 14.35 -14.54 -8.80
C PRO A 88 13.06 -15.02 -9.47
N ASP A 89 12.50 -14.22 -10.39
CA ASP A 89 11.27 -14.56 -11.11
C ASP A 89 11.55 -15.55 -12.26
N ASP A 90 11.91 -16.78 -11.87
CA ASP A 90 12.39 -17.85 -12.75
C ASP A 90 11.40 -19.02 -12.91
N ASN A 91 10.22 -18.93 -12.27
CA ASN A 91 9.23 -20.00 -12.17
C ASN A 91 9.75 -21.33 -11.63
N ALA A 92 10.85 -21.32 -10.86
CA ALA A 92 11.51 -22.54 -10.39
C ALA A 92 11.98 -22.45 -8.93
N THR A 93 12.60 -21.34 -8.54
CA THR A 93 13.22 -21.16 -7.23
C THR A 93 12.75 -19.91 -6.50
N GLY A 94 12.22 -18.92 -7.23
CA GLY A 94 11.67 -17.69 -6.70
C GLY A 94 10.58 -17.88 -5.64
N LYS A 95 10.61 -17.06 -4.59
CA LYS A 95 9.62 -17.09 -3.49
C LYS A 95 9.21 -15.70 -3.04
N SER A 96 7.91 -15.55 -2.81
CA SER A 96 7.25 -14.41 -2.18
C SER A 96 6.53 -14.89 -0.90
N LEU A 97 5.74 -14.03 -0.25
CA LEU A 97 4.87 -14.42 0.87
C LEU A 97 3.57 -15.13 0.43
N TYR A 98 3.44 -15.49 -0.84
CA TYR A 98 2.25 -16.13 -1.43
C TYR A 98 2.55 -17.45 -2.13
N ASP A 99 1.60 -18.38 -2.04
CA ASP A 99 1.69 -19.69 -2.68
C ASP A 99 1.62 -19.63 -4.21
N PHE A 100 0.80 -18.72 -4.76
CA PHE A 100 0.52 -18.68 -6.19
C PHE A 100 1.73 -18.28 -7.06
N ASN A 101 2.75 -17.63 -6.47
CA ASN A 101 3.97 -17.20 -7.17
C ASN A 101 5.24 -17.59 -6.41
N SER A 102 5.21 -18.71 -5.69
CA SER A 102 6.40 -19.27 -5.05
C SER A 102 6.65 -20.70 -5.52
N PHE A 103 7.92 -21.05 -5.72
CA PHE A 103 8.33 -22.28 -6.37
C PHE A 103 9.38 -23.05 -5.56
N GLY A 104 9.62 -24.30 -5.92
CA GLY A 104 10.64 -25.15 -5.29
C GLY A 104 10.18 -25.79 -3.98
N ALA A 105 11.15 -26.06 -3.09
CA ALA A 105 10.90 -26.79 -1.85
C ALA A 105 10.00 -26.03 -0.85
N ASN A 106 9.25 -26.75 -0.04
CA ASN A 106 8.43 -26.17 1.02
C ASN A 106 9.29 -25.52 2.11
N THR A 107 8.77 -24.45 2.69
CA THR A 107 9.37 -23.76 3.86
C THR A 107 8.60 -24.14 5.14
N VAL A 108 8.90 -23.46 6.24
CA VAL A 108 8.13 -23.50 7.50
C VAL A 108 6.65 -23.17 7.33
N ALA A 109 6.25 -22.55 6.21
CA ALA A 109 4.86 -22.32 5.86
C ALA A 109 4.09 -23.61 5.48
N GLY A 110 4.78 -24.74 5.28
CA GLY A 110 4.19 -25.99 4.80
C GLY A 110 3.95 -26.04 3.28
N THR A 111 4.24 -24.95 2.58
CA THR A 111 4.11 -24.77 1.13
C THR A 111 5.38 -24.09 0.59
N PRO A 112 5.53 -23.91 -0.74
CA PRO A 112 6.69 -23.23 -1.30
C PRO A 112 6.83 -21.74 -0.93
N ARG A 113 5.80 -21.06 -0.40
CA ARG A 113 5.91 -19.63 -0.04
C ARG A 113 6.96 -19.39 1.03
N ALA A 114 7.59 -18.23 0.99
CA ALA A 114 8.45 -17.76 2.06
C ALA A 114 7.63 -17.28 3.28
N ALA A 115 8.23 -17.31 4.46
CA ALA A 115 7.77 -16.62 5.66
C ALA A 115 8.53 -15.28 5.87
N LYS A 116 9.63 -15.08 5.15
CA LYS A 116 10.48 -13.89 5.24
C LYS A 116 10.96 -13.45 3.86
N VAL A 117 10.93 -12.15 3.58
CA VAL A 117 11.39 -11.54 2.33
C VAL A 117 12.25 -10.30 2.63
N SER A 118 13.28 -10.04 1.83
CA SER A 118 14.25 -8.95 2.09
C SER A 118 14.26 -7.89 0.99
N TRP A 119 14.68 -6.67 1.33
CA TRP A 119 15.08 -5.64 0.36
C TRP A 119 16.56 -5.72 -0.05
N ASN A 120 17.35 -6.64 0.52
CA ASN A 120 18.68 -6.99 0.02
C ASN A 120 18.61 -7.94 -1.19
N ARG A 121 17.62 -7.75 -2.06
CA ARG A 121 17.47 -8.44 -3.34
C ARG A 121 16.68 -7.52 -4.29
N PRO A 122 16.85 -7.65 -5.62
CA PRO A 122 16.05 -6.90 -6.57
C PRO A 122 14.55 -7.17 -6.43
N TYR A 123 13.73 -6.20 -6.83
CA TYR A 123 12.36 -6.52 -7.22
C TYR A 123 12.39 -7.33 -8.52
N ALA A 124 11.48 -8.31 -8.63
CA ALA A 124 11.23 -9.09 -9.84
C ALA A 124 10.82 -8.21 -11.05
N ASP A 125 10.69 -8.87 -12.21
CA ASP A 125 10.32 -8.24 -13.49
C ASP A 125 11.25 -7.06 -13.83
N TYR A 126 10.72 -5.87 -14.07
CA TYR A 126 11.49 -4.67 -14.40
C TYR A 126 12.07 -3.94 -13.18
N GLY A 127 11.93 -4.46 -11.96
CA GLY A 127 12.57 -3.90 -10.75
C GLY A 127 11.87 -2.70 -10.11
N GLY A 128 10.73 -2.25 -10.64
CA GLY A 128 10.02 -1.06 -10.12
C GLY A 128 9.10 -1.31 -8.92
N GLY A 129 9.01 -2.56 -8.44
CA GLY A 129 7.97 -2.97 -7.49
C GLY A 129 6.58 -2.80 -8.10
N GLN A 130 5.59 -2.42 -7.30
CA GLN A 130 4.22 -2.19 -7.79
C GLN A 130 3.87 -0.70 -7.96
N PHE A 131 4.87 0.19 -7.89
CA PHE A 131 4.66 1.64 -7.95
C PHE A 131 3.90 2.09 -9.20
N LEU A 132 4.34 1.62 -10.39
CA LEU A 132 3.72 1.99 -11.67
C LEU A 132 2.33 1.38 -11.87
N THR A 133 1.99 0.35 -11.09
CA THR A 133 0.67 -0.31 -11.11
C THR A 133 -0.34 0.46 -10.26
N TRP A 134 0.06 0.85 -9.04
CA TRP A 134 -0.87 1.29 -8.01
C TRP A 134 -0.78 2.77 -7.67
N ASP A 135 0.41 3.28 -7.40
CA ASP A 135 0.58 4.60 -6.77
C ASP A 135 0.87 5.71 -7.78
N TYR A 136 1.52 5.38 -8.90
CA TYR A 136 2.00 6.34 -9.89
C TYR A 136 0.92 7.31 -10.37
N TYR A 137 -0.29 6.84 -10.66
CA TYR A 137 -1.38 7.69 -11.14
C TYR A 137 -1.88 8.66 -10.07
N PHE A 138 -1.82 8.28 -8.79
CA PHE A 138 -2.17 9.17 -7.69
C PHE A 138 -1.09 10.24 -7.51
N VAL A 139 0.17 9.80 -7.45
CA VAL A 139 1.34 10.68 -7.30
C VAL A 139 1.39 11.71 -8.41
N ARG A 140 1.29 11.27 -9.68
CA ARG A 140 1.28 12.16 -10.84
C ARG A 140 0.10 13.14 -10.82
N TRP A 141 -1.07 12.69 -10.35
CA TRP A 141 -2.24 13.57 -10.20
C TRP A 141 -2.05 14.62 -9.11
N LEU A 142 -1.49 14.27 -7.95
CA LEU A 142 -1.18 15.22 -6.88
C LEU A 142 -0.21 16.30 -7.36
N GLU A 143 0.90 15.87 -7.94
CA GLU A 143 1.98 16.75 -8.40
C GLU A 143 1.50 17.70 -9.50
N ARG A 144 0.84 17.17 -10.55
CA ARG A 144 0.35 18.01 -11.66
C ARG A 144 -0.77 18.96 -11.23
N SER A 145 -1.48 18.63 -10.16
CA SER A 145 -2.55 19.46 -9.61
C SER A 145 -2.02 20.49 -8.60
N GLY A 146 -0.71 20.54 -8.34
CA GLY A 146 -0.09 21.57 -7.50
C GLY A 146 -0.27 21.38 -6.00
N TYR A 147 -0.59 20.16 -5.53
CA TYR A 147 -0.67 19.90 -4.09
C TYR A 147 0.71 19.90 -3.43
N ASP A 148 0.77 20.44 -2.21
CA ASP A 148 1.97 20.34 -1.38
C ASP A 148 2.07 18.97 -0.71
N VAL A 149 2.90 18.10 -1.31
CA VAL A 149 3.09 16.71 -0.90
C VAL A 149 4.54 16.44 -0.55
N LYS A 150 4.75 15.64 0.50
CA LYS A 150 6.01 14.95 0.80
C LYS A 150 5.75 13.44 0.86
N TYR A 151 6.82 12.68 0.68
CA TYR A 151 6.74 11.23 0.50
C TYR A 151 7.50 10.49 1.58
N SER A 152 6.96 9.34 1.96
CA SER A 152 7.62 8.35 2.83
C SER A 152 7.33 6.94 2.32
N THR A 153 7.97 5.95 2.94
CA THR A 153 7.63 4.54 2.83
C THR A 153 6.93 4.05 4.11
N ASP A 154 6.32 2.87 4.05
CA ASP A 154 5.81 2.18 5.25
C ASP A 154 6.91 1.83 6.26
N VAL A 155 8.14 1.54 5.82
CA VAL A 155 9.32 1.38 6.70
C VAL A 155 9.59 2.67 7.49
N ASP A 156 9.49 3.84 6.86
CA ASP A 156 9.71 5.11 7.55
C ASP A 156 8.66 5.39 8.64
N THR A 157 7.43 4.93 8.42
CA THR A 157 6.33 4.98 9.39
C THR A 157 6.52 3.95 10.50
N HIS A 158 7.09 2.77 10.20
CA HIS A 158 7.51 1.81 11.22
C HIS A 158 8.58 2.41 12.14
N GLU A 159 9.62 3.01 11.56
CA GLU A 159 10.75 3.59 12.30
C GLU A 159 10.35 4.79 13.17
N ASN A 160 9.52 5.70 12.64
CA ASN A 160 9.11 6.90 13.35
C ASN A 160 7.80 7.49 12.79
N SER A 161 6.69 7.01 13.32
CA SER A 161 5.35 7.51 12.98
C SER A 161 5.05 8.93 13.48
N ALA A 162 5.84 9.50 14.41
CA ALA A 162 5.64 10.88 14.84
C ALA A 162 5.85 11.89 13.70
N ARG A 163 6.57 11.50 12.64
CA ARG A 163 6.72 12.29 11.40
C ARG A 163 5.38 12.59 10.71
N LEU A 164 4.36 11.75 10.93
CA LEU A 164 3.01 11.95 10.39
C LEU A 164 2.34 13.21 10.95
N LEU A 165 2.77 13.68 12.13
CA LEU A 165 2.24 14.89 12.75
C LEU A 165 2.70 16.18 12.05
N ASN A 166 3.70 16.07 11.16
CA ASN A 166 4.17 17.18 10.32
C ASN A 166 3.41 17.26 8.99
N SER A 167 2.16 16.78 8.94
CA SER A 167 1.26 17.01 7.82
C SER A 167 -0.19 17.20 8.28
N LYS A 168 -1.07 17.65 7.38
CA LYS A 168 -2.51 17.72 7.66
C LYS A 168 -3.20 16.40 7.33
N ALA A 169 -2.70 15.70 6.30
CA ALA A 169 -3.20 14.42 5.87
C ALA A 169 -2.10 13.37 5.72
N PHE A 170 -2.45 12.11 6.02
CA PHE A 170 -1.72 10.90 5.65
C PHE A 170 -2.50 10.17 4.55
N LEU A 171 -1.84 9.88 3.44
CA LEU A 171 -2.43 9.16 2.32
C LEU A 171 -1.73 7.82 2.06
N SER A 172 -2.55 6.78 1.90
CA SER A 172 -2.14 5.45 1.46
C SER A 172 -2.83 5.16 0.12
N GLY A 173 -2.06 4.92 -0.93
CA GLY A 173 -2.58 4.61 -2.26
C GLY A 173 -2.78 3.11 -2.51
N GLY A 174 -3.66 2.79 -3.47
CA GLY A 174 -3.69 1.53 -4.19
C GLY A 174 -3.76 0.27 -3.33
N HIS A 175 -2.63 -0.41 -3.14
CA HIS A 175 -2.55 -1.70 -2.44
C HIS A 175 -1.47 -1.66 -1.35
N ASN A 176 -1.90 -1.40 -0.11
CA ASN A 176 -1.01 -1.26 1.04
C ASN A 176 -1.37 -2.28 2.13
N GLU A 177 -1.16 -3.56 1.81
CA GLU A 177 -1.68 -4.72 2.54
C GLU A 177 -0.90 -5.07 3.81
N TYR A 178 0.42 -4.89 3.82
CA TYR A 178 1.31 -5.41 4.86
C TYR A 178 1.75 -4.32 5.85
N TRP A 179 1.23 -4.39 7.08
CA TRP A 179 1.43 -3.36 8.10
C TRP A 179 2.06 -3.92 9.37
N SER A 180 3.08 -3.25 9.88
CA SER A 180 3.63 -3.57 11.20
C SER A 180 2.80 -2.96 12.32
N LYS A 181 2.95 -3.47 13.54
CA LYS A 181 2.29 -2.91 14.72
C LYS A 181 2.61 -1.43 14.94
N ALA A 182 3.88 -1.05 14.80
CA ALA A 182 4.31 0.34 14.95
C ALA A 182 3.63 1.26 13.93
N MET A 183 3.44 0.79 12.68
CA MET A 183 2.73 1.55 11.66
C MET A 183 1.26 1.74 12.00
N TYR A 184 0.54 0.67 12.35
CA TYR A 184 -0.88 0.75 12.71
C TYR A 184 -1.05 1.71 13.89
N ASP A 185 -0.31 1.48 14.98
CA ASP A 185 -0.40 2.29 16.19
C ASP A 185 -0.07 3.76 15.90
N GLY A 186 0.95 4.01 15.09
CA GLY A 186 1.37 5.34 14.68
C GLY A 186 0.31 6.09 13.87
N VAL A 187 -0.29 5.45 12.88
CA VAL A 187 -1.35 6.05 12.06
C VAL A 187 -2.63 6.26 12.88
N GLN A 188 -2.94 5.33 13.78
CA GLN A 188 -4.04 5.50 14.74
C GLN A 188 -3.81 6.70 15.66
N GLN A 189 -2.60 6.85 16.21
CA GLN A 189 -2.23 7.99 17.04
C GLN A 189 -2.25 9.31 16.25
N ALA A 190 -1.79 9.31 14.99
CA ALA A 190 -1.85 10.49 14.13
C ALA A 190 -3.31 10.94 13.91
N ARG A 191 -4.22 10.01 13.61
CA ARG A 191 -5.66 10.30 13.53
C ARG A 191 -6.18 10.89 14.84
N ASP A 192 -5.83 10.29 15.96
CA ASP A 192 -6.30 10.73 17.28
C ASP A 192 -5.68 12.09 17.68
N ALA A 193 -4.57 12.50 17.05
CA ALA A 193 -3.97 13.83 17.13
C ALA A 193 -4.52 14.83 16.10
N GLY A 194 -5.50 14.45 15.28
CA GLY A 194 -6.17 15.34 14.32
C GLY A 194 -5.68 15.24 12.88
N ILE A 195 -4.75 14.33 12.56
CA ILE A 195 -4.29 14.12 11.18
C ILE A 195 -5.35 13.37 10.38
N HIS A 196 -5.75 13.92 9.24
CA HIS A 196 -6.71 13.28 8.35
C HIS A 196 -6.12 12.03 7.70
N LEU A 197 -6.93 10.97 7.52
CA LEU A 197 -6.47 9.74 6.87
C LEU A 197 -7.22 9.51 5.56
N GLY A 198 -6.50 9.29 4.47
CA GLY A 198 -7.07 8.86 3.19
C GLY A 198 -6.49 7.53 2.74
N PHE A 199 -7.30 6.48 2.79
CA PHE A 199 -6.98 5.18 2.22
C PHE A 199 -7.60 5.09 0.83
N PHE A 200 -6.84 5.49 -0.18
CA PHE A 200 -7.24 5.51 -1.60
C PHE A 200 -6.92 4.17 -2.29
N GLY A 201 -7.30 3.10 -1.61
CA GLY A 201 -7.00 1.72 -1.96
C GLY A 201 -8.05 0.75 -1.42
N ALA A 202 -7.73 -0.54 -1.48
CA ALA A 202 -8.40 -1.63 -0.76
C ALA A 202 -7.37 -2.64 -0.26
N ASN A 203 -7.85 -3.58 0.57
CA ASN A 203 -7.04 -4.59 1.22
C ASN A 203 -5.86 -4.00 1.98
N ALA A 204 -6.01 -2.76 2.46
CA ALA A 204 -4.99 -2.15 3.28
C ALA A 204 -5.10 -2.66 4.73
N VAL A 205 -3.97 -2.74 5.43
CA VAL A 205 -3.95 -3.17 6.84
C VAL A 205 -4.47 -4.60 7.03
N TYR A 206 -4.28 -5.49 6.05
CA TYR A 206 -4.82 -6.86 6.11
C TYR A 206 -3.92 -7.79 6.91
N TRP A 207 -2.62 -7.83 6.59
CA TRP A 207 -1.63 -8.67 7.28
C TRP A 207 -0.81 -7.86 8.28
N GLN A 208 -0.70 -8.36 9.51
CA GLN A 208 0.33 -7.89 10.44
C GLN A 208 1.69 -8.46 10.04
N VAL A 209 2.70 -7.59 9.94
CA VAL A 209 4.11 -7.97 9.71
C VAL A 209 5.02 -7.54 10.85
N ARG A 210 6.22 -8.13 10.89
CA ARG A 210 7.37 -7.58 11.61
C ARG A 210 8.45 -7.17 10.62
N LEU A 211 9.24 -6.18 11.01
CA LEU A 211 10.50 -5.84 10.34
C LEU A 211 11.64 -6.36 11.21
N GLU A 212 12.61 -7.03 10.58
CA GLU A 212 13.79 -7.59 11.23
C GLU A 212 15.07 -7.08 10.55
N ALA A 213 16.17 -7.12 11.29
CA ALA A 213 17.49 -6.85 10.73
C ALA A 213 17.88 -7.92 9.71
N SER A 214 18.68 -7.53 8.71
CA SER A 214 19.27 -8.48 7.76
C SER A 214 20.22 -9.43 8.50
N PRO A 215 20.05 -10.77 8.38
CA PRO A 215 21.03 -11.73 8.91
C PRO A 215 22.41 -11.61 8.26
N LEU A 216 22.51 -11.07 7.03
CA LEU A 216 23.81 -10.84 6.38
C LEU A 216 24.55 -9.61 6.90
N SER A 217 23.86 -8.48 7.03
CA SER A 217 24.49 -7.18 7.28
C SER A 217 24.25 -6.61 8.69
N GLY A 218 23.29 -7.14 9.44
CA GLY A 218 22.87 -6.62 10.73
C GLY A 218 22.11 -5.27 10.68
N ILE A 219 21.92 -4.70 9.48
CA ILE A 219 21.15 -3.47 9.30
C ILE A 219 19.69 -3.74 9.62
N ALA A 220 19.08 -2.91 10.47
CA ALA A 220 17.69 -3.01 10.88
C ALA A 220 16.71 -2.89 9.71
N ASP A 221 15.51 -3.42 9.88
CA ASP A 221 14.35 -3.23 9.00
C ASP A 221 14.61 -3.56 7.52
N ARG A 222 15.42 -4.60 7.27
CA ARG A 222 15.73 -5.11 5.93
C ARG A 222 14.89 -6.32 5.54
N VAL A 223 14.23 -6.97 6.50
CA VAL A 223 13.46 -8.20 6.28
C VAL A 223 12.01 -8.00 6.74
N VAL A 224 11.06 -8.22 5.83
CA VAL A 224 9.63 -8.33 6.15
C VAL A 224 9.33 -9.77 6.55
N VAL A 225 8.70 -9.95 7.71
CA VAL A 225 8.34 -11.26 8.25
C VAL A 225 6.82 -11.39 8.31
N CYS A 226 6.30 -12.45 7.69
CA CYS A 226 4.90 -12.81 7.75
C CYS A 226 4.70 -14.32 7.62
N TYR A 227 4.34 -14.99 8.72
CA TYR A 227 4.08 -16.41 8.71
C TYR A 227 2.70 -16.75 8.16
N LYS A 228 1.72 -15.84 8.28
CA LYS A 228 0.30 -16.06 7.99
C LYS A 228 -0.28 -17.21 8.81
N ASN A 229 -1.60 -17.39 8.83
CA ASN A 229 -2.16 -18.63 9.36
C ASN A 229 -1.93 -19.76 8.36
N SER A 230 -1.62 -20.97 8.84
CA SER A 230 -1.71 -22.20 8.07
C SER A 230 -3.17 -22.51 7.74
N PRO A 231 -3.45 -23.39 6.75
CA PRO A 231 -4.80 -23.70 6.32
C PRO A 231 -5.75 -24.23 7.42
N ASP A 232 -5.20 -24.77 8.50
CA ASP A 232 -5.93 -25.25 9.69
C ASP A 232 -6.22 -24.14 10.73
N GLY A 233 -5.84 -22.89 10.45
CA GLY A 233 -6.10 -21.73 11.29
C GLY A 233 -5.06 -21.47 12.38
N HIS A 234 -4.01 -22.28 12.47
CA HIS A 234 -2.90 -22.04 13.39
C HIS A 234 -1.86 -21.10 12.78
N SER A 235 -1.14 -20.34 13.60
CA SER A 235 0.00 -19.56 13.11
C SER A 235 1.29 -20.34 13.34
N PRO A 236 2.09 -20.64 12.29
CA PRO A 236 3.43 -21.24 12.47
C PRO A 236 4.47 -20.22 12.94
N ASP A 237 4.04 -19.01 13.31
CA ASP A 237 4.91 -17.96 13.81
C ASP A 237 5.54 -18.36 15.16
N PRO A 238 6.88 -18.40 15.27
CA PRO A 238 7.55 -18.71 16.52
C PRO A 238 7.42 -17.58 17.55
N VAL A 239 7.02 -16.37 17.14
CA VAL A 239 6.82 -15.21 18.01
C VAL A 239 5.34 -14.93 18.17
N GLN A 240 4.79 -15.33 19.32
CA GLN A 240 3.39 -15.12 19.66
C GLN A 240 3.20 -13.91 20.59
N GLY A 241 2.19 -13.09 20.34
CA GLY A 241 1.87 -11.90 21.13
C GLY A 241 1.34 -10.75 20.27
N PRO A 242 1.48 -9.49 20.72
CA PRO A 242 0.94 -8.33 20.00
C PRO A 242 1.48 -8.14 18.58
N THR A 243 2.58 -8.80 18.23
CA THR A 243 3.24 -8.75 16.92
C THR A 243 3.18 -10.08 16.16
N THR A 244 2.30 -11.01 16.54
CA THR A 244 2.05 -12.25 15.77
C THR A 244 1.67 -11.89 14.33
N THR A 245 2.31 -12.51 13.34
CA THR A 245 2.17 -12.13 11.93
C THR A 245 1.01 -12.83 11.22
N ILE A 246 -0.20 -12.46 11.64
CA ILE A 246 -1.49 -12.99 11.17
C ILE A 246 -2.38 -11.83 10.68
N LEU A 247 -3.64 -12.13 10.34
CA LEU A 247 -4.59 -11.09 9.94
C LEU A 247 -4.84 -10.12 11.10
N TRP A 248 -4.90 -8.82 10.81
CA TRP A 248 -5.24 -7.82 11.82
C TRP A 248 -6.60 -8.06 12.48
N ARG A 249 -7.56 -8.55 11.68
CA ARG A 249 -8.91 -8.93 12.13
C ARG A 249 -9.01 -10.27 12.86
N ASP A 250 -7.92 -11.05 12.91
CA ASP A 250 -7.92 -12.33 13.63
C ASP A 250 -8.35 -12.10 15.10
N PRO A 251 -9.24 -12.91 15.68
CA PRO A 251 -9.70 -12.70 17.07
C PRO A 251 -8.60 -12.60 18.12
N PHE A 252 -7.41 -13.16 17.84
CA PHE A 252 -6.25 -13.02 18.71
C PHE A 252 -5.70 -11.58 18.76
N LEU A 253 -5.64 -10.88 17.61
CA LEU A 253 -5.22 -9.48 17.55
C LEU A 253 -6.39 -8.52 17.76
N ASN A 254 -7.57 -8.89 17.25
CA ASN A 254 -8.86 -8.20 17.37
C ASN A 254 -8.81 -6.73 16.96
N ARG A 255 -8.14 -6.43 15.84
CA ARG A 255 -8.03 -5.07 15.27
C ARG A 255 -8.46 -5.06 13.80
N PRO A 256 -9.73 -5.35 13.50
CA PRO A 256 -10.22 -5.32 12.13
C PRO A 256 -10.01 -3.95 11.48
N GLU A 257 -9.70 -3.98 10.20
CA GLU A 257 -9.32 -2.85 9.36
C GLU A 257 -10.42 -1.77 9.37
N GLN A 258 -11.68 -2.21 9.42
CA GLN A 258 -12.86 -1.34 9.48
C GLN A 258 -12.83 -0.36 10.68
N GLN A 259 -12.24 -0.74 11.81
CA GLN A 259 -12.14 0.15 12.98
C GLN A 259 -11.17 1.32 12.75
N LEU A 260 -10.26 1.21 11.80
CA LEU A 260 -9.37 2.29 11.38
C LEU A 260 -9.88 2.98 10.11
N MET A 261 -10.20 2.20 9.07
CA MET A 261 -10.46 2.70 7.71
C MET A 261 -11.94 2.96 7.42
N GLY A 262 -12.87 2.45 8.23
CA GLY A 262 -14.31 2.48 7.99
C GLY A 262 -14.83 1.38 7.06
N VAL A 263 -13.95 0.69 6.34
CA VAL A 263 -14.23 -0.50 5.51
C VAL A 263 -13.10 -1.52 5.68
N GLN A 264 -13.31 -2.77 5.28
CA GLN A 264 -12.28 -3.82 5.34
C GLN A 264 -12.39 -4.80 4.17
N PHE A 265 -11.28 -5.48 3.84
CA PHE A 265 -11.22 -6.44 2.72
C PHE A 265 -12.39 -7.41 2.72
N THR A 266 -13.06 -7.49 1.57
CA THR A 266 -14.23 -8.35 1.36
C THR A 266 -14.02 -9.40 0.27
N GLY A 267 -13.21 -9.13 -0.75
CA GLY A 267 -13.04 -10.03 -1.87
C GLY A 267 -12.32 -9.39 -3.05
N GLN A 268 -12.15 -10.16 -4.11
CA GLN A 268 -11.33 -9.81 -5.26
C GLN A 268 -11.86 -10.41 -6.56
N ILE A 269 -11.58 -9.76 -7.68
CA ILE A 269 -11.83 -10.30 -9.03
C ILE A 269 -10.51 -10.65 -9.70
N ALA A 270 -10.48 -11.30 -10.86
CA ALA A 270 -9.20 -11.45 -11.58
C ALA A 270 -8.63 -10.07 -11.97
N PHE A 271 -7.30 -9.91 -11.95
CA PHE A 271 -6.66 -8.61 -12.23
C PHE A 271 -7.08 -8.01 -13.59
N ASN A 272 -7.20 -8.84 -14.62
CA ASN A 272 -7.62 -8.44 -15.97
C ASN A 272 -9.14 -8.53 -16.22
N ALA A 273 -9.95 -8.88 -15.21
CA ALA A 273 -11.39 -8.91 -15.37
C ALA A 273 -11.98 -7.50 -15.53
N PRO A 274 -13.11 -7.35 -16.26
CA PRO A 274 -13.86 -6.10 -16.31
C PRO A 274 -14.15 -5.58 -14.90
N LYS A 275 -13.84 -4.30 -14.67
CA LYS A 275 -14.02 -3.65 -13.38
C LYS A 275 -15.51 -3.37 -13.14
N PRO A 276 -16.07 -3.77 -11.98
CA PRO A 276 -17.40 -3.36 -11.57
C PRO A 276 -17.58 -1.84 -11.59
N LEU A 277 -18.84 -1.42 -11.58
CA LEU A 277 -19.21 -0.01 -11.52
C LEU A 277 -19.05 0.50 -10.09
N TYR A 278 -18.45 1.68 -9.91
CA TYR A 278 -18.59 2.45 -8.69
C TYR A 278 -20.01 3.03 -8.66
N VAL A 279 -20.89 2.54 -7.78
CA VAL A 279 -22.29 2.96 -7.71
C VAL A 279 -22.47 3.89 -6.52
N VAL A 280 -22.87 5.13 -6.80
CA VAL A 280 -22.99 6.21 -5.82
C VAL A 280 -24.10 5.93 -4.82
N LYS A 281 -23.82 6.23 -3.55
CA LYS A 281 -24.77 6.22 -2.44
C LYS A 281 -24.52 7.41 -1.52
N ASN A 282 -25.58 7.93 -0.90
CA ASN A 282 -25.50 9.12 -0.05
C ASN A 282 -24.88 10.32 -0.78
N SER A 283 -25.33 10.56 -2.02
CA SER A 283 -24.91 11.66 -2.92
C SER A 283 -25.09 13.06 -2.34
N SER A 284 -25.90 13.21 -1.28
CA SER A 284 -25.99 14.46 -0.49
C SER A 284 -24.75 14.75 0.35
N SER A 285 -23.83 13.79 0.50
CA SER A 285 -22.56 13.98 1.19
C SER A 285 -21.71 15.05 0.50
N TRP A 286 -21.02 15.86 1.29
CA TRP A 286 -20.12 16.91 0.80
C TRP A 286 -19.00 16.36 -0.10
N VAL A 287 -18.68 15.07 0.03
CA VAL A 287 -17.70 14.37 -0.82
C VAL A 287 -18.08 14.47 -2.30
N TYR A 288 -19.38 14.48 -2.61
CA TYR A 288 -19.91 14.54 -3.98
C TYR A 288 -20.17 15.98 -4.49
N ALA A 289 -19.84 17.01 -3.72
CA ALA A 289 -20.10 18.40 -4.12
C ALA A 289 -19.47 18.73 -5.49
N GLY A 290 -20.26 19.34 -6.37
CA GLY A 290 -19.81 19.76 -7.70
C GLY A 290 -19.52 18.62 -8.70
N THR A 291 -19.88 17.38 -8.38
CA THR A 291 -19.75 16.23 -9.31
C THR A 291 -20.96 16.06 -10.22
N GLY A 292 -22.14 16.53 -9.78
CA GLY A 292 -23.42 16.28 -10.44
C GLY A 292 -23.98 14.86 -10.24
N LEU A 293 -23.33 14.03 -9.43
CA LEU A 293 -23.76 12.65 -9.16
C LEU A 293 -24.98 12.59 -8.25
N ALA A 294 -25.88 11.67 -8.54
CA ALA A 294 -27.02 11.27 -7.71
C ALA A 294 -26.89 9.81 -7.25
N ASP A 295 -27.70 9.41 -6.26
CA ASP A 295 -27.76 8.02 -5.80
C ASP A 295 -28.12 7.07 -6.96
N GLY A 296 -27.34 6.01 -7.12
CA GLY A 296 -27.47 5.05 -8.22
C GLY A 296 -26.69 5.40 -9.49
N ASP A 297 -26.16 6.63 -9.62
CA ASP A 297 -25.23 6.94 -10.70
C ASP A 297 -23.98 6.06 -10.60
N SER A 298 -23.36 5.79 -11.76
CA SER A 298 -22.23 4.89 -11.83
C SER A 298 -21.02 5.46 -12.56
N ILE A 299 -19.84 5.05 -12.11
CA ILE A 299 -18.54 5.36 -12.72
C ILE A 299 -17.82 4.03 -13.02
N PRO A 300 -17.47 3.75 -14.29
CA PRO A 300 -16.80 2.51 -14.67
C PRO A 300 -15.30 2.53 -14.35
N GLY A 301 -14.67 1.36 -14.35
CA GLY A 301 -13.20 1.25 -14.46
C GLY A 301 -12.40 1.43 -13.17
N ILE A 302 -13.05 1.74 -12.05
CA ILE A 302 -12.37 2.12 -10.79
C ILE A 302 -12.69 1.23 -9.60
N VAL A 303 -13.47 0.14 -9.77
CA VAL A 303 -13.72 -0.86 -8.71
C VAL A 303 -13.00 -2.15 -9.06
N GLY A 304 -12.13 -2.63 -8.18
CA GLY A 304 -11.20 -3.73 -8.43
C GLY A 304 -9.77 -3.32 -8.08
N TYR A 305 -8.76 -4.15 -8.29
CA TYR A 305 -8.76 -5.62 -8.36
C TYR A 305 -9.30 -6.26 -7.06
N GLU A 306 -9.00 -5.65 -5.92
CA GLU A 306 -9.50 -6.02 -4.60
C GLU A 306 -10.46 -4.93 -4.08
N MET A 307 -11.37 -5.35 -3.22
CA MET A 307 -12.45 -4.53 -2.71
C MET A 307 -12.60 -4.67 -1.21
N ASP A 308 -12.97 -3.56 -0.57
CA ASP A 308 -13.38 -3.53 0.83
C ASP A 308 -14.89 -3.30 0.94
N SER A 309 -15.47 -3.68 2.07
CA SER A 309 -16.88 -3.43 2.40
C SER A 309 -17.06 -2.99 3.84
N SER A 310 -18.20 -2.33 4.10
CA SER A 310 -18.68 -2.04 5.44
C SER A 310 -19.42 -3.27 5.96
N MET A 311 -18.80 -4.06 6.83
CA MET A 311 -19.35 -5.30 7.36
C MET A 311 -20.14 -5.05 8.66
N SER A 312 -21.42 -5.42 8.69
CA SER A 312 -22.29 -5.25 9.85
C SER A 312 -21.94 -6.14 11.05
N SER A 313 -21.24 -7.24 10.82
CA SER A 313 -20.75 -8.15 11.85
C SER A 313 -19.52 -7.61 12.60
N VAL A 314 -18.91 -6.55 12.09
CA VAL A 314 -17.73 -5.91 12.67
C VAL A 314 -18.12 -4.55 13.22
N PRO A 315 -17.65 -4.15 14.42
CA PRO A 315 -17.90 -2.82 14.94
C PRO A 315 -17.45 -1.73 13.95
N LEU A 316 -18.29 -0.71 13.79
CA LEU A 316 -17.92 0.51 13.08
C LEU A 316 -16.83 1.27 13.85
N PRO A 317 -16.04 2.13 13.18
CA PRO A 317 -15.07 2.97 13.87
C PRO A 317 -15.77 3.89 14.88
N THR A 318 -15.07 4.16 16.00
CA THR A 318 -15.51 5.21 16.93
C THR A 318 -15.48 6.54 16.19
N SER A 319 -16.64 7.19 16.08
CA SER A 319 -16.82 8.38 15.25
C SER A 319 -17.75 9.38 15.92
N VAL A 320 -17.65 10.64 15.50
CA VAL A 320 -18.63 11.67 15.85
C VAL A 320 -20.00 11.22 15.35
N ALA A 321 -21.01 11.29 16.23
CA ALA A 321 -22.34 10.77 15.96
C ALA A 321 -22.90 11.30 14.63
N GLY A 322 -23.38 10.39 13.77
CA GLY A 322 -23.96 10.72 12.48
C GLY A 322 -22.96 11.03 11.35
N THR A 323 -21.65 10.91 11.59
CA THR A 323 -20.64 11.19 10.54
C THR A 323 -20.23 9.98 9.71
N TYR A 324 -20.38 8.76 10.24
CA TYR A 324 -20.10 7.54 9.46
C TYR A 324 -21.12 7.37 8.33
N GLN A 325 -20.64 7.30 7.09
CA GLN A 325 -21.44 7.11 5.89
C GLN A 325 -20.75 6.15 4.92
N VAL A 326 -21.50 5.20 4.38
CA VAL A 326 -21.12 4.46 3.16
C VAL A 326 -21.37 5.38 1.97
N LEU A 327 -20.38 5.55 1.11
CA LEU A 327 -20.45 6.45 -0.05
C LEU A 327 -20.72 5.71 -1.36
N SER A 328 -20.48 4.40 -1.42
CA SER A 328 -20.81 3.59 -2.60
C SER A 328 -21.37 2.23 -2.24
N GLN A 329 -22.14 1.66 -3.16
CA GLN A 329 -22.71 0.31 -3.04
C GLN A 329 -22.53 -0.44 -4.36
N SER A 330 -21.32 -0.91 -4.59
CA SER A 330 -20.89 -1.50 -5.86
C SER A 330 -21.01 -3.02 -5.86
N PRO A 331 -21.99 -3.61 -6.56
CA PRO A 331 -22.11 -5.05 -6.64
C PRO A 331 -20.98 -5.67 -7.47
N PHE A 332 -20.47 -6.83 -7.03
CA PHE A 332 -19.52 -7.63 -7.79
C PHE A 332 -19.69 -9.12 -7.45
N THR A 333 -19.05 -9.99 -8.23
CA THR A 333 -18.92 -11.42 -7.90
C THR A 333 -17.46 -11.71 -7.58
N ASP A 334 -17.19 -12.20 -6.38
CA ASP A 334 -15.85 -12.61 -5.97
C ASP A 334 -15.34 -13.73 -6.89
N GLY A 335 -14.05 -13.81 -7.19
CA GLY A 335 -13.49 -14.64 -8.28
C GLY A 335 -13.90 -16.12 -8.24
N GLY A 336 -15.03 -16.48 -8.89
CA GLY A 336 -15.64 -17.82 -8.81
C GLY A 336 -16.43 -18.10 -7.52
N GLY A 337 -16.57 -17.10 -6.65
CA GLY A 337 -17.26 -17.13 -5.37
C GLY A 337 -18.63 -16.44 -5.38
N PRO A 338 -19.13 -16.01 -4.21
CA PRO A 338 -20.47 -15.44 -4.07
C PRO A 338 -20.58 -14.02 -4.62
N ALA A 339 -21.83 -13.56 -4.81
CA ALA A 339 -22.12 -12.15 -5.02
C ALA A 339 -21.80 -11.36 -3.73
N MET A 340 -21.13 -10.24 -3.89
CA MET A 340 -20.65 -9.37 -2.82
C MET A 340 -20.91 -7.90 -3.16
N THR A 341 -20.59 -7.00 -2.23
CA THR A 341 -20.71 -5.56 -2.41
C THR A 341 -19.46 -4.87 -1.90
N ALA A 342 -18.87 -4.01 -2.73
CA ALA A 342 -17.79 -3.12 -2.36
C ALA A 342 -18.36 -1.77 -1.89
N ASN A 343 -17.73 -1.18 -0.88
CA ASN A 343 -18.10 0.11 -0.34
C ASN A 343 -16.89 1.02 -0.20
N SER A 344 -17.07 2.28 -0.54
CA SER A 344 -16.29 3.37 0.04
C SER A 344 -16.99 3.90 1.29
N SER A 345 -16.25 4.51 2.20
CA SER A 345 -16.81 5.13 3.41
C SER A 345 -16.08 6.40 3.83
N ILE A 346 -16.76 7.19 4.65
CA ILE A 346 -16.19 8.36 5.33
C ILE A 346 -16.70 8.39 6.77
N TYR A 347 -15.86 8.81 7.72
CA TYR A 347 -16.27 9.16 9.08
C TYR A 347 -15.38 10.25 9.66
N GLN A 348 -15.84 10.90 10.73
CA GLN A 348 -15.01 11.82 11.52
C GLN A 348 -14.67 11.18 12.87
N ALA A 349 -13.38 11.04 13.17
CA ALA A 349 -12.88 10.56 14.45
C ALA A 349 -13.18 11.58 15.58
N PRO A 350 -13.17 11.17 16.87
CA PRO A 350 -13.39 12.08 18.00
C PRO A 350 -12.42 13.27 18.06
N SER A 351 -11.22 13.13 17.49
CA SER A 351 -10.22 14.20 17.36
C SER A 351 -10.62 15.29 16.36
N GLY A 352 -11.67 15.07 15.56
CA GLY A 352 -12.05 15.93 14.44
C GLY A 352 -11.42 15.51 13.10
N ALA A 353 -10.47 14.57 13.09
CA ALA A 353 -9.89 14.03 11.86
C ALA A 353 -10.94 13.31 11.02
N TRP A 354 -10.98 13.63 9.73
CA TRP A 354 -11.74 12.85 8.73
C TRP A 354 -10.94 11.65 8.26
N VAL A 355 -11.61 10.51 8.11
CA VAL A 355 -11.03 9.28 7.58
C VAL A 355 -11.87 8.77 6.42
N PHE A 356 -11.24 8.63 5.26
CA PHE A 356 -11.82 8.12 4.03
C PHE A 356 -11.23 6.77 3.66
N GLY A 357 -12.08 5.81 3.30
CA GLY A 357 -11.69 4.55 2.67
C GLY A 357 -12.35 4.41 1.31
N ALA A 358 -11.54 4.31 0.24
CA ALA A 358 -12.04 4.15 -1.13
C ALA A 358 -12.67 2.77 -1.38
N GLY A 359 -12.16 1.75 -0.68
CA GLY A 359 -12.62 0.36 -0.80
C GLY A 359 -12.38 -0.27 -2.17
N THR A 360 -11.35 0.22 -2.89
CA THR A 360 -10.90 -0.35 -4.15
C THR A 360 -9.44 -0.02 -4.43
N THR A 361 -8.66 -1.01 -4.90
CA THR A 361 -7.25 -0.78 -5.26
C THR A 361 -7.07 0.07 -6.52
N SER A 362 -8.10 0.19 -7.36
CA SER A 362 -8.09 0.91 -8.63
C SER A 362 -8.49 2.39 -8.54
N TRP A 363 -8.65 3.00 -7.34
CA TRP A 363 -9.05 4.40 -7.22
C TRP A 363 -8.14 5.37 -7.98
N SER A 364 -6.82 5.17 -7.86
CA SER A 364 -5.81 6.02 -8.51
C SER A 364 -5.92 6.03 -10.03
N TRP A 365 -6.44 4.97 -10.64
CA TRP A 365 -6.62 4.88 -12.08
C TRP A 365 -7.66 5.91 -12.57
N GLY A 366 -8.72 6.13 -11.80
CA GLY A 366 -9.71 7.17 -12.09
C GLY A 366 -9.16 8.60 -12.04
N LEU A 367 -7.97 8.78 -11.45
CA LEU A 367 -7.31 10.08 -11.39
C LEU A 367 -6.49 10.38 -12.65
N ASP A 368 -5.84 9.37 -13.23
CA ASP A 368 -4.84 9.64 -14.27
C ASP A 368 -4.45 8.49 -15.21
N LEU A 369 -5.09 7.32 -15.11
CA LEU A 369 -4.85 6.26 -16.10
C LEU A 369 -5.68 6.54 -17.36
N ALA A 370 -5.02 6.49 -18.51
CA ALA A 370 -5.68 6.70 -19.80
C ALA A 370 -6.77 5.64 -20.02
N GLY A 371 -7.97 6.09 -20.39
CA GLY A 371 -9.14 5.21 -20.60
C GLY A 371 -9.99 4.95 -19.37
N THR A 372 -9.52 5.26 -18.16
CA THR A 372 -10.30 5.15 -16.91
C THR A 372 -10.44 6.48 -16.16
N VAL A 373 -9.65 7.50 -16.51
CA VAL A 373 -9.73 8.84 -15.92
C VAL A 373 -11.17 9.39 -15.96
N ASP A 374 -11.64 9.87 -14.81
CA ASP A 374 -12.99 10.43 -14.67
C ASP A 374 -12.95 11.74 -13.87
N PRO A 375 -13.39 12.88 -14.46
CA PRO A 375 -13.41 14.17 -13.77
C PRO A 375 -14.20 14.18 -12.46
N ARG A 376 -15.19 13.29 -12.30
CA ARG A 376 -15.99 13.18 -11.08
C ARG A 376 -15.17 12.54 -9.95
N ILE A 377 -14.31 11.57 -10.25
CA ILE A 377 -13.38 10.96 -9.28
C ILE A 377 -12.28 11.94 -8.89
N GLN A 378 -11.75 12.71 -9.86
CA GLN A 378 -10.83 13.80 -9.57
C GLN A 378 -11.49 14.87 -8.67
N ARG A 379 -12.75 15.22 -8.92
CA ARG A 379 -13.51 16.16 -8.08
C ARG A 379 -13.76 15.62 -6.68
N ILE A 380 -14.17 14.36 -6.54
CA ILE A 380 -14.35 13.70 -5.22
C ILE A 380 -13.04 13.73 -4.43
N THR A 381 -11.93 13.36 -5.07
CA THR A 381 -10.60 13.37 -4.44
C THR A 381 -10.19 14.78 -4.04
N ALA A 382 -10.43 15.78 -4.89
CA ALA A 382 -10.17 17.18 -4.56
C ALA A 382 -11.04 17.68 -3.37
N ASN A 383 -12.32 17.30 -3.30
CA ASN A 383 -13.19 17.65 -2.18
C ASN A 383 -12.67 17.06 -0.87
N LEU A 384 -12.23 15.80 -0.88
CA LEU A 384 -11.62 15.13 0.27
C LEU A 384 -10.36 15.86 0.73
N LEU A 385 -9.42 16.12 -0.18
CA LEU A 385 -8.17 16.81 0.14
C LEU A 385 -8.40 18.23 0.65
N GLN A 386 -9.34 18.97 0.05
CA GLN A 386 -9.75 20.29 0.53
C GLN A 386 -10.30 20.21 1.96
N ARG A 387 -11.13 19.20 2.26
CA ARG A 387 -11.66 18.98 3.61
C ARG A 387 -10.56 18.59 4.60
N PHE A 388 -9.50 17.95 4.14
CA PHE A 388 -8.31 17.64 4.94
C PHE A 388 -7.37 18.85 5.12
N GLY A 389 -7.74 20.01 4.57
CA GLY A 389 -6.94 21.23 4.64
C GLY A 389 -5.79 21.29 3.65
N ALA A 390 -5.75 20.40 2.66
CA ALA A 390 -4.81 20.41 1.55
C ALA A 390 -5.44 21.07 0.31
N SER A 391 -4.79 22.08 -0.25
CA SER A 391 -5.27 22.74 -1.47
C SER A 391 -4.12 22.95 -2.44
N PRO A 392 -4.37 22.92 -3.76
CA PRO A 392 -3.39 23.34 -4.74
C PRO A 392 -2.80 24.71 -4.40
N SER A 393 -1.49 24.84 -4.49
CA SER A 393 -0.85 26.16 -4.47
C SER A 393 -1.17 26.89 -5.79
N PRO A 394 -1.48 28.20 -5.76
CA PRO A 394 -1.81 28.99 -6.94
C PRO A 394 -0.65 29.15 -7.93
#